data_AF-A0A946PXK2-F1
#
_entry.id   AF-A0A946PXK2-F1
#
_cell.length_a   1.000
_cell.length_b   1.000
_cell.length_c   1.000
_cell.angle_alpha   90.00
_cell.angle_beta   90.00
_cell.angle_gamma   90.00
#
_symmetry.space_group_name_H-M   'P 1'
#
loop_
_entity.id
_entity.type
_entity.pdbx_description
1 polymer ?
#
loop_
_entity_poly.entity_id
_entity_poly.type
_entity_poly.pdbx_seq_one_letter_code
_entity_poly.pdbx_strand_id
1 'polypeptide(L)'
;MKRLLPLILLSSILLSACGALGAVAPEETTPTVSAEDIRATADAMVYDMLTQTQAAMPTNTPVPPTNTPLPPPTATITLIPTLADGEVPTVIATSAAAVVVPTTSASTSTFPCTEKPLLEWTGESVQLSITNNVKNSTANVFLCITTPYGEAGYINVPVVKSNSAQIPYGIISATAWVDGKKDFNATTGFEIKNPSSVQLVIEDGKLFFRAGCAPNC
;
A
#
# COMPACT_ATOMS: atom_id res chain seq x y z
N MET A 1 -40.59 -18.27 -51.71
CA MET A 1 -41.34 -17.21 -51.00
C MET A 1 -41.64 -17.52 -49.52
N LYS A 2 -41.89 -18.77 -49.11
CA LYS A 2 -42.16 -19.13 -47.69
C LYS A 2 -40.98 -18.98 -46.70
N ARG A 3 -39.74 -18.89 -47.18
CA ARG A 3 -38.53 -18.68 -46.35
C ARG A 3 -38.13 -17.22 -46.17
N LEU A 4 -38.80 -16.28 -46.85
CA LEU A 4 -38.55 -14.84 -46.72
C LEU A 4 -39.31 -14.21 -45.54
N LEU A 5 -40.45 -14.80 -45.14
CA LEU A 5 -41.25 -14.33 -44.02
C LEU A 5 -40.50 -14.31 -42.66
N PRO A 6 -39.76 -15.36 -42.25
CA PRO A 6 -39.07 -15.35 -40.97
C PRO A 6 -37.87 -14.39 -40.95
N LEU A 7 -37.23 -14.15 -42.10
CA LEU A 7 -36.08 -13.25 -42.20
C LEU A 7 -36.50 -11.78 -41.98
N ILE A 8 -37.65 -11.38 -42.53
CA ILE A 8 -38.21 -10.04 -42.35
C ILE A 8 -38.65 -9.83 -40.90
N LEU A 9 -39.24 -10.83 -40.26
CA LEU A 9 -39.68 -10.76 -38.86
C LEU A 9 -38.50 -10.66 -37.87
N LEU A 10 -37.38 -11.32 -38.17
CA LEU A 10 -36.19 -11.27 -37.33
C LEU A 10 -35.48 -9.91 -37.43
N SER A 11 -35.43 -9.31 -38.63
CA SER A 11 -34.86 -7.98 -38.82
C SER A 11 -35.65 -6.87 -38.13
N SER A 12 -36.99 -6.94 -38.07
CA SER A 12 -37.78 -5.92 -37.38
C SER A 12 -37.60 -5.93 -35.85
N ILE A 13 -37.30 -7.07 -35.24
CA ILE A 13 -36.98 -7.17 -33.81
C ILE A 13 -35.60 -6.54 -33.52
N LEU A 14 -34.62 -6.74 -34.41
CA LEU A 14 -33.28 -6.16 -34.27
C LEU A 14 -33.27 -4.63 -34.43
N LEU A 15 -34.13 -4.07 -35.29
CA LEU A 15 -34.27 -2.61 -35.43
C LEU A 15 -34.98 -1.96 -34.22
N SER A 16 -35.88 -2.67 -33.53
CA SER A 16 -36.53 -2.17 -32.31
C SER A 16 -35.57 -1.98 -31.14
N ALA A 17 -34.45 -2.70 -31.08
CA ALA A 17 -33.46 -2.58 -30.02
C ALA A 17 -32.42 -1.47 -30.28
N CYS A 18 -32.33 -0.97 -31.52
CA CYS A 18 -31.36 0.06 -31.91
C CYS A 18 -31.95 1.49 -31.91
N GLY A 19 -33.25 1.65 -31.65
CA GLY A 19 -33.92 2.96 -31.54
C GLY A 19 -33.69 3.69 -30.21
N ALA A 20 -33.17 3.02 -29.18
CA ALA A 20 -32.95 3.62 -27.85
C ALA A 20 -31.69 4.50 -27.75
N LEU A 21 -30.92 4.66 -28.84
CA LEU A 21 -29.70 5.47 -28.87
C LEU A 21 -29.80 6.72 -29.76
N GLY A 22 -30.98 7.00 -30.35
CA GLY A 22 -31.11 8.04 -31.37
C GLY A 22 -32.30 8.99 -31.27
N ALA A 23 -33.14 8.89 -30.24
CA ALA A 23 -34.27 9.80 -30.06
C ALA A 23 -33.93 10.95 -29.11
N VAL A 24 -33.90 12.15 -29.67
CA VAL A 24 -33.92 13.43 -28.95
C VAL A 24 -35.31 13.62 -28.29
N ALA A 25 -35.28 14.12 -27.04
CA ALA A 25 -36.35 14.69 -26.17
C ALA A 25 -36.86 13.78 -25.03
N PRO A 26 -37.20 14.32 -23.82
CA PRO A 26 -37.40 15.73 -23.46
C PRO A 26 -36.28 16.29 -22.55
N GLU A 27 -36.33 17.58 -22.22
CA GLU A 27 -35.54 18.15 -21.12
C GLU A 27 -35.72 17.29 -19.86
N GLU A 28 -34.70 16.49 -19.54
CA GLU A 28 -34.58 15.94 -18.20
C GLU A 28 -34.31 17.10 -17.26
N THR A 29 -35.31 17.41 -16.44
CA THR A 29 -35.04 17.97 -15.13
C THR A 29 -33.99 17.07 -14.48
N THR A 30 -32.73 17.47 -14.54
CA THR A 30 -31.68 16.91 -13.67
C THR A 30 -32.30 16.88 -12.28
N PRO A 31 -32.45 15.71 -11.64
CA PRO A 31 -32.86 15.71 -10.24
C PRO A 31 -31.85 16.62 -9.54
N THR A 32 -32.33 17.74 -9.02
CA THR A 32 -31.52 18.64 -8.20
C THR A 32 -31.26 17.88 -6.91
N VAL A 33 -30.29 16.97 -6.96
CA VAL A 33 -29.81 16.28 -5.78
C VAL A 33 -29.14 17.36 -4.96
N SER A 34 -29.77 17.75 -3.86
CA SER A 34 -29.18 18.70 -2.93
C SER A 34 -27.88 18.10 -2.37
N ALA A 35 -26.89 18.93 -2.08
CA ALA A 35 -25.65 18.44 -1.44
C ALA A 35 -25.96 17.74 -0.11
N GLU A 36 -27.05 18.15 0.54
CA GLU A 36 -27.62 17.56 1.75
C GLU A 36 -28.14 16.14 1.53
N ASP A 37 -28.81 15.85 0.42
CA ASP A 37 -29.26 14.48 0.10
C ASP A 37 -28.10 13.53 -0.20
N ILE A 38 -27.02 14.04 -0.83
CA ILE A 38 -25.80 13.25 -1.05
C ILE A 38 -25.13 12.92 0.28
N ARG A 39 -25.06 13.90 1.21
CA ARG A 39 -24.50 13.69 2.55
C ARG A 39 -25.35 12.73 3.38
N ALA A 40 -26.67 12.89 3.38
CA ALA A 40 -27.57 12.00 4.10
C ALA A 40 -27.48 10.54 3.58
N THR A 41 -27.34 10.37 2.27
CA THR A 41 -27.13 9.04 1.67
C THR A 41 -25.77 8.45 2.05
N ALA A 42 -24.71 9.26 2.07
CA ALA A 42 -23.38 8.84 2.50
C ALA A 42 -23.38 8.41 3.98
N ASP A 43 -24.00 9.21 4.85
CA ASP A 43 -24.10 8.92 6.29
C ASP A 43 -24.88 7.62 6.55
N ALA A 44 -25.97 7.38 5.82
CA ALA A 44 -26.74 6.14 5.92
C ALA A 44 -25.90 4.90 5.54
N MET A 45 -25.07 4.99 4.49
CA MET A 45 -24.17 3.89 4.11
C MET A 45 -23.06 3.66 5.13
N VAL A 46 -22.53 4.72 5.76
CA VAL A 46 -21.52 4.60 6.81
C VAL A 46 -22.10 3.89 8.04
N TYR A 47 -23.33 4.25 8.45
CA TYR A 47 -23.99 3.60 9.58
C TYR A 47 -24.22 2.10 9.35
N ASP A 48 -24.64 1.70 8.14
CA ASP A 48 -24.86 0.28 7.82
C ASP A 48 -23.55 -0.54 7.79
N MET A 49 -22.45 0.05 7.32
CA MET A 49 -21.14 -0.61 7.40
C MET A 49 -20.67 -0.79 8.85
N LEU A 50 -20.96 0.19 9.72
CA LEU A 50 -20.54 0.18 11.12
C LEU A 50 -21.32 -0.87 11.93
N THR A 51 -22.62 -1.02 11.68
CA THR A 51 -23.46 -2.04 12.35
C THR A 51 -23.04 -3.46 11.95
N GLN A 52 -22.76 -3.71 10.66
CA GLN A 52 -22.26 -5.01 10.20
C GLN A 52 -20.90 -5.36 10.80
N THR A 53 -20.02 -4.36 10.96
CA THR A 53 -18.71 -4.56 11.61
C THR A 53 -18.85 -4.90 13.09
N GLN A 54 -19.80 -4.28 13.79
CA GLN A 54 -20.04 -4.58 15.21
C GLN A 54 -20.61 -5.98 15.40
N ALA A 55 -21.46 -6.45 14.47
CA ALA A 55 -21.98 -7.82 14.49
C ALA A 55 -20.91 -8.89 14.21
N ALA A 56 -19.86 -8.54 13.46
CA ALA A 56 -18.75 -9.45 13.14
C ALA A 56 -17.61 -9.43 14.17
N MET A 57 -17.72 -8.64 15.24
CA MET A 57 -16.70 -8.58 16.28
C MET A 57 -16.63 -9.95 17.01
N PRO A 58 -15.47 -10.64 17.04
CA PRO A 58 -15.37 -11.97 17.63
C PRO A 58 -15.77 -11.94 19.10
N THR A 59 -16.87 -12.60 19.44
CA THR A 59 -17.25 -12.84 20.83
C THR A 59 -16.23 -13.80 21.43
N ASN A 60 -15.38 -13.27 22.32
CA ASN A 60 -14.41 -14.05 23.10
C ASN A 60 -15.17 -15.11 23.91
N THR A 61 -15.26 -16.31 23.35
CA THR A 61 -15.69 -17.49 24.09
C THR A 61 -14.52 -17.89 24.98
N PRO A 62 -14.63 -17.85 26.31
CA PRO A 62 -13.52 -18.19 27.19
C PRO A 62 -13.12 -19.65 26.96
N VAL A 63 -11.95 -19.87 26.39
CA VAL A 63 -11.39 -21.22 26.25
C VAL A 63 -10.87 -21.64 27.63
N PRO A 64 -11.18 -22.86 28.12
CA PRO A 64 -10.63 -23.34 29.39
C PRO A 64 -9.10 -23.34 29.36
N PRO A 65 -8.41 -22.97 30.46
CA PRO A 65 -6.96 -22.90 30.47
C PRO A 65 -6.37 -24.30 30.24
N THR A 66 -5.70 -24.48 29.11
CA THR A 66 -4.88 -25.68 28.84
C THR A 66 -3.50 -25.45 29.44
N ASN A 67 -3.21 -26.15 30.54
CA ASN A 67 -1.88 -26.17 31.17
C ASN A 67 -0.88 -26.87 30.24
N THR A 68 -0.20 -26.10 29.39
CA THR A 68 0.94 -26.58 28.62
C THR A 68 2.21 -26.34 29.43
N PRO A 69 3.00 -27.36 29.79
CA PRO A 69 4.27 -27.17 30.49
C PRO A 69 5.26 -26.38 29.62
N LEU A 70 5.82 -25.30 30.16
CA LEU A 70 6.93 -24.58 29.53
C LEU A 70 8.20 -25.47 29.54
N PRO A 71 9.00 -25.48 28.45
CA PRO A 71 10.33 -26.08 28.49
C PRO A 71 11.23 -25.31 29.48
N PRO A 72 12.19 -26.00 30.13
CA PRO A 72 13.05 -25.39 31.15
C PRO A 72 13.92 -24.25 30.56
N PRO A 73 14.22 -23.21 31.36
CA PRO A 73 15.04 -22.09 30.90
C PRO A 73 16.45 -22.58 30.53
N THR A 74 16.87 -22.26 29.31
CA THR A 74 18.26 -22.46 28.87
C THR A 74 19.15 -21.48 29.63
N ALA A 75 20.29 -21.95 30.13
CA ALA A 75 21.22 -21.15 30.92
C ALA A 75 21.81 -20.00 30.08
N THR A 76 21.44 -18.76 30.40
CA THR A 76 22.09 -17.57 29.86
C THR A 76 23.38 -17.31 30.67
N ILE A 77 24.52 -17.24 30.00
CA ILE A 77 25.80 -16.87 30.63
C ILE A 77 25.74 -15.39 31.01
N THR A 78 25.71 -15.12 32.32
CA THR A 78 25.85 -13.77 32.88
C THR A 78 27.33 -13.46 33.03
N LEU A 79 27.87 -12.56 32.20
CA LEU A 79 29.22 -12.03 32.40
C LEU A 79 29.14 -10.77 33.29
N ILE A 80 29.84 -10.84 34.42
CA ILE A 80 29.95 -9.79 35.42
C ILE A 80 31.17 -8.95 35.03
N PRO A 81 31.06 -7.63 34.79
CA PRO A 81 32.23 -6.82 34.49
C PRO A 81 33.02 -6.56 35.77
N THR A 82 34.25 -7.06 35.82
CA THR A 82 35.24 -6.70 36.83
C THR A 82 36.02 -5.51 36.28
N LEU A 83 36.02 -4.39 37.01
CA LEU A 83 36.84 -3.22 36.70
C LEU A 83 38.30 -3.53 37.04
N ALA A 84 39.16 -3.59 36.02
CA ALA A 84 40.60 -3.39 36.15
C ALA A 84 41.14 -2.80 34.84
N ASP A 85 41.96 -1.77 34.98
CA ASP A 85 42.52 -0.93 33.92
C ASP A 85 43.20 -1.70 32.77
N GLY A 86 42.84 -1.29 31.55
CA GLY A 86 43.68 -1.41 30.36
C GLY A 86 43.39 -2.59 29.43
N GLU A 87 42.38 -2.49 28.56
CA GLU A 87 42.19 -3.41 27.42
C GLU A 87 41.53 -2.77 26.18
N VAL A 88 41.79 -3.42 25.03
CA VAL A 88 41.41 -3.16 23.63
C VAL A 88 39.99 -3.74 23.34
N PRO A 89 39.47 -3.66 22.10
CA PRO A 89 38.50 -2.72 21.58
C PRO A 89 37.02 -3.02 21.94
N THR A 90 36.25 -1.96 22.14
CA THR A 90 34.81 -1.98 22.39
C THR A 90 34.01 -2.32 21.13
N VAL A 91 33.18 -3.36 21.18
CA VAL A 91 32.11 -3.60 20.20
C VAL A 91 30.92 -2.73 20.59
N ILE A 92 30.58 -1.77 19.73
CA ILE A 92 29.42 -0.89 19.88
C ILE A 92 28.21 -1.63 19.33
N ALA A 93 27.42 -2.26 20.21
CA ALA A 93 26.07 -2.68 19.89
C ALA A 93 25.14 -1.46 19.98
N THR A 94 24.78 -0.88 18.84
CA THR A 94 23.81 0.21 18.76
C THR A 94 22.42 -0.39 18.93
N SER A 95 21.74 -0.03 20.03
CA SER A 95 20.33 -0.34 20.23
C SER A 95 19.49 0.46 19.24
N ALA A 96 18.96 -0.18 18.20
CA ALA A 96 17.87 0.41 17.43
C ALA A 96 16.61 0.41 18.31
N ALA A 97 16.18 1.60 18.73
CA ALA A 97 14.87 1.77 19.34
C ALA A 97 13.81 1.33 18.32
N ALA A 98 12.94 0.39 18.71
CA ALA A 98 11.78 0.02 17.92
C ALA A 98 10.87 1.24 17.78
N VAL A 99 10.83 1.81 16.58
CA VAL A 99 9.84 2.82 16.20
C VAL A 99 8.50 2.10 16.10
N VAL A 100 7.59 2.43 17.01
CA VAL A 100 6.20 1.97 16.98
C VAL A 100 5.50 2.63 15.80
N VAL A 101 5.12 1.84 14.81
CA VAL A 101 4.32 2.27 13.66
C VAL A 101 2.86 2.35 14.10
N PRO A 102 2.10 3.42 13.78
CA PRO A 102 0.65 3.40 13.95
C PRO A 102 0.04 2.47 12.90
N THR A 103 -0.33 1.26 13.30
CA THR A 103 -1.21 0.39 12.52
C THR A 103 -2.63 0.92 12.59
N THR A 104 -2.99 1.84 11.70
CA THR A 104 -4.39 2.09 11.38
C THR A 104 -4.84 1.03 10.39
N SER A 105 -5.48 -0.02 10.90
CA SER A 105 -6.21 -0.99 10.07
C SER A 105 -7.28 -0.25 9.25
N ALA A 106 -7.19 -0.32 7.93
CA ALA A 106 -8.27 0.12 7.05
C ALA A 106 -8.35 -0.72 5.77
N SER A 107 -9.56 -1.25 5.56
CA SER A 107 -10.21 -1.60 4.29
C SER A 107 -9.95 -2.98 3.63
N THR A 108 -11.08 -3.62 3.32
CA THR A 108 -11.33 -4.97 2.80
C THR A 108 -11.15 -5.11 1.27
N SER A 109 -10.11 -4.49 0.71
CA SER A 109 -9.60 -4.85 -0.62
C SER A 109 -8.12 -5.17 -0.48
N THR A 110 -7.82 -6.42 -0.14
CA THR A 110 -6.49 -6.87 0.26
C THR A 110 -5.49 -6.61 -0.86
N PHE A 111 -4.70 -5.55 -0.76
CA PHE A 111 -3.49 -5.41 -1.55
C PHE A 111 -2.53 -6.47 -1.00
N PRO A 112 -2.21 -7.54 -1.74
CA PRO A 112 -1.43 -8.67 -1.20
C PRO A 112 -0.04 -8.24 -0.71
N CYS A 113 0.45 -7.09 -1.19
CA CYS A 113 1.70 -6.50 -0.76
C CYS A 113 1.68 -5.94 0.67
N THR A 114 0.53 -5.66 1.30
CA THR A 114 0.48 -5.08 2.65
C THR A 114 0.50 -6.13 3.76
N GLU A 115 0.34 -7.41 3.43
CA GLU A 115 0.19 -8.48 4.42
C GLU A 115 1.51 -8.86 5.11
N LYS A 116 2.63 -8.78 4.38
CA LYS A 116 3.93 -9.23 4.87
C LYS A 116 5.10 -8.40 4.32
N PRO A 117 6.20 -8.28 5.09
CA PRO A 117 7.43 -7.71 4.55
C PRO A 117 8.01 -8.60 3.44
N LEU A 118 8.55 -7.98 2.40
CA LEU A 118 9.25 -8.66 1.31
C LEU A 118 10.75 -8.68 1.62
N LEU A 119 11.20 -9.73 2.32
CA LEU A 119 12.58 -9.90 2.75
C LEU A 119 13.44 -10.65 1.72
N GLU A 120 12.80 -11.55 0.98
CA GLU A 120 13.42 -12.39 -0.05
C GLU A 120 12.45 -12.49 -1.23
N TRP A 121 12.99 -12.69 -2.43
CA TRP A 121 12.23 -12.80 -3.67
C TRP A 121 13.04 -13.52 -4.74
N THR A 122 12.34 -13.94 -5.78
CA THR A 122 12.92 -14.58 -6.96
C THR A 122 13.19 -13.54 -8.06
N GLY A 123 14.35 -13.65 -8.72
CA GLY A 123 14.69 -12.84 -9.89
C GLY A 123 15.70 -11.71 -9.62
N GLU A 124 15.81 -10.80 -10.57
CA GLU A 124 16.76 -9.70 -10.52
C GLU A 124 16.27 -8.55 -9.62
N SER A 125 17.23 -7.86 -9.03
CA SER A 125 17.03 -6.72 -8.14
C SER A 125 17.71 -5.47 -8.70
N VAL A 126 17.15 -4.30 -8.39
CA VAL A 126 17.80 -3.01 -8.63
C VAL A 126 17.91 -2.23 -7.33
N GLN A 127 19.00 -1.49 -7.21
CA GLN A 127 19.18 -0.54 -6.13
C GLN A 127 18.29 0.69 -6.37
N LEU A 128 17.26 0.86 -5.53
CA LEU A 128 16.48 2.09 -5.47
C LEU A 128 17.18 3.09 -4.55
N SER A 129 17.52 4.25 -5.10
CA SER A 129 17.95 5.40 -4.32
C SER A 129 16.74 6.26 -3.94
N ILE A 130 16.66 6.71 -2.70
CA ILE A 130 15.55 7.51 -2.20
C ILE A 130 16.12 8.77 -1.59
N THR A 131 15.64 9.93 -2.03
CA THR A 131 16.13 11.24 -1.59
C THR A 131 14.98 12.07 -1.04
N ASN A 132 15.20 12.65 0.14
CA ASN A 132 14.30 13.61 0.77
C ASN A 132 14.85 15.04 0.58
N ASN A 133 14.23 15.81 -0.32
CA ASN A 133 14.58 17.22 -0.56
C ASN A 133 13.85 18.18 0.37
N VAL A 134 12.96 17.68 1.23
CA VAL A 134 12.25 18.52 2.20
C VAL A 134 13.18 18.87 3.36
N LYS A 135 13.33 20.16 3.63
CA LYS A 135 14.27 20.66 4.64
C LYS A 135 13.79 20.34 6.06
N ASN A 136 14.70 19.85 6.90
CA ASN A 136 14.45 19.54 8.31
C ASN A 136 13.25 18.59 8.50
N SER A 137 13.13 17.58 7.65
CA SER A 137 12.12 16.55 7.79
C SER A 137 12.73 15.16 7.82
N THR A 138 11.93 14.22 8.30
CA THR A 138 12.16 12.79 8.18
C THR A 138 11.03 12.20 7.36
N ALA A 139 11.34 11.20 6.54
CA ALA A 139 10.35 10.49 5.75
C ALA A 139 10.41 9.00 6.02
N ASN A 140 9.26 8.34 6.01
CA ASN A 140 9.18 6.89 5.93
C ASN A 140 8.55 6.53 4.58
N VAL A 141 9.25 5.72 3.78
CA VAL A 141 8.77 5.28 2.48
C VAL A 141 8.37 3.81 2.55
N PHE A 142 7.09 3.55 2.31
CA PHE A 142 6.54 2.21 2.15
C PHE A 142 6.44 1.88 0.67
N LEU A 143 7.02 0.77 0.28
CA LEU A 143 6.99 0.22 -1.07
C LEU A 143 6.11 -1.03 -1.04
N CYS A 144 4.92 -0.96 -1.61
CA CYS A 144 4.09 -2.12 -1.92
C CYS A 144 4.55 -2.71 -3.25
N ILE A 145 4.96 -3.97 -3.27
CA ILE A 145 5.64 -4.57 -4.41
C ILE A 145 4.92 -5.85 -4.82
N THR A 146 4.73 -6.02 -6.13
CA THR A 146 4.30 -7.27 -6.76
C THR A 146 5.29 -7.65 -7.85
N THR A 147 5.95 -8.79 -7.67
CA THR A 147 6.96 -9.32 -8.60
C THR A 147 6.29 -9.97 -9.82
N PRO A 148 7.00 -10.13 -10.95
CA PRO A 148 6.49 -10.88 -12.09
C PRO A 148 6.27 -12.38 -11.80
N TYR A 149 6.82 -12.91 -10.70
CA TYR A 149 6.65 -14.30 -10.26
C TYR A 149 5.45 -14.49 -9.32
N GLY A 150 4.66 -13.44 -9.06
CA GLY A 150 3.47 -13.48 -8.21
C GLY A 150 3.76 -13.34 -6.71
N GLU A 151 5.01 -13.11 -6.31
CA GLU A 151 5.35 -12.75 -4.94
C GLU A 151 4.94 -11.31 -4.67
N ALA A 152 4.32 -11.07 -3.52
CA ALA A 152 3.93 -9.73 -3.07
C ALA A 152 4.33 -9.51 -1.61
N GLY A 153 4.72 -8.27 -1.31
CA GLY A 153 5.01 -7.83 0.05
C GLY A 153 5.43 -6.37 0.07
N TYR A 154 5.87 -5.90 1.23
CA TYR A 154 6.30 -4.51 1.40
C TYR A 154 7.75 -4.35 1.86
N ILE A 155 8.34 -3.21 1.51
CA ILE A 155 9.63 -2.76 2.02
C ILE A 155 9.46 -1.37 2.61
N ASN A 156 9.95 -1.16 3.84
CA ASN A 156 9.95 0.15 4.50
C ASN A 156 11.35 0.73 4.51
N VAL A 157 11.49 1.98 4.11
CA VAL A 157 12.76 2.69 4.07
C VAL A 157 12.64 4.01 4.83
N PRO A 158 13.26 4.14 6.02
CA PRO A 158 13.38 5.42 6.69
C PRO A 158 14.41 6.30 5.96
N VAL A 159 14.09 7.58 5.77
CA VAL A 159 14.89 8.53 4.99
C VAL A 159 14.95 9.87 5.72
N VAL A 160 16.14 10.28 6.14
CA VAL A 160 16.35 11.66 6.65
C VAL A 160 16.73 12.58 5.50
N LYS A 161 17.81 12.24 4.77
CA LYS A 161 18.28 12.98 3.60
C LYS A 161 18.33 12.10 2.36
N SER A 162 18.97 10.95 2.47
CA SER A 162 18.99 9.93 1.43
C SER A 162 19.13 8.55 2.04
N ASN A 163 18.55 7.54 1.41
CA ASN A 163 18.76 6.13 1.72
C ASN A 163 18.64 5.30 0.44
N SER A 164 18.94 4.02 0.52
CA SER A 164 18.79 3.12 -0.62
C SER A 164 18.33 1.73 -0.18
N ALA A 165 17.48 1.11 -0.97
CA ALA A 165 17.00 -0.26 -0.74
C ALA A 165 17.11 -1.10 -2.01
N GLN A 166 17.42 -2.39 -1.85
CA GLN A 166 17.32 -3.34 -2.96
C GLN A 166 15.86 -3.72 -3.13
N ILE A 167 15.37 -3.71 -4.36
CA ILE A 167 13.99 -4.05 -4.69
C ILE A 167 13.95 -4.95 -5.94
N PRO A 168 13.00 -5.90 -6.03
CA PRO A 168 12.83 -6.70 -7.22
C PRO A 168 12.26 -5.90 -8.39
N TYR A 169 12.36 -6.48 -9.58
CA TYR A 169 11.56 -6.05 -10.72
C TYR A 169 10.08 -6.34 -10.48
N GLY A 170 9.20 -5.53 -11.07
CA GLY A 170 7.76 -5.67 -10.91
C GLY A 170 7.02 -4.35 -10.79
N ILE A 171 5.77 -4.46 -10.34
CA ILE A 171 4.86 -3.33 -10.13
C ILE A 171 5.00 -2.86 -8.70
N ILE A 172 5.29 -1.57 -8.52
CA ILE A 172 5.60 -0.97 -7.23
C ILE A 172 4.70 0.25 -7.02
N SER A 173 4.07 0.31 -5.85
CA SER A 173 3.38 1.48 -5.33
C SER A 173 4.17 2.01 -4.13
N ALA A 174 4.70 3.21 -4.25
CA ALA A 174 5.47 3.86 -3.21
C ALA A 174 4.63 4.94 -2.52
N THR A 175 4.55 4.89 -1.20
CA THR A 175 3.94 5.92 -0.36
C THR A 175 4.98 6.46 0.59
N ALA A 176 5.13 7.78 0.64
CA ALA A 176 5.99 8.47 1.60
C ALA A 176 5.12 9.22 2.61
N TRP A 177 5.39 9.04 3.91
CA TRP A 177 4.92 9.93 4.97
C TRP A 177 6.10 10.77 5.41
N VAL A 178 5.92 12.10 5.37
CA VAL A 178 6.97 13.06 5.67
C VAL A 178 6.57 13.87 6.88
N ASP A 179 7.37 13.76 7.93
CA ASP A 179 7.22 14.49 9.18
C ASP A 179 8.21 15.65 9.17
N GLY A 180 7.73 16.88 9.24
CA GLY A 180 8.57 18.07 9.12
C GLY A 180 7.89 19.33 9.62
N LYS A 181 8.21 20.47 8.99
CA LYS A 181 7.50 21.73 9.29
C LYS A 181 6.03 21.69 8.87
N LYS A 182 5.74 20.94 7.80
CA LYS A 182 4.41 20.66 7.31
C LYS A 182 4.38 19.19 6.94
N ASP A 183 3.57 18.44 7.64
CA ASP A 183 3.43 17.01 7.40
C ASP A 183 2.62 16.79 6.12
N PHE A 184 3.02 15.78 5.36
CA PHE A 184 2.27 15.35 4.19
C PHE A 184 2.53 13.88 3.89
N ASN A 185 1.62 13.29 3.10
CA ASN A 185 1.87 12.03 2.44
C ASN A 185 1.77 12.20 0.92
N ALA A 186 2.48 11.36 0.19
CA ALA A 186 2.44 11.33 -1.26
C ALA A 186 2.63 9.90 -1.75
N THR A 187 1.89 9.51 -2.78
CA THR A 187 1.92 8.17 -3.37
C THR A 187 2.21 8.25 -4.87
N THR A 188 3.01 7.31 -5.38
CA THR A 188 3.27 7.15 -6.80
C THR A 188 3.41 5.66 -7.16
N GLY A 189 3.00 5.29 -8.37
CA GLY A 189 3.10 3.92 -8.87
C GLY A 189 4.02 3.85 -10.09
N PHE A 190 4.81 2.81 -10.19
CA PHE A 190 5.72 2.58 -11.32
C PHE A 190 6.00 1.08 -11.52
N GLU A 191 6.46 0.74 -12.72
CA GLU A 191 6.85 -0.63 -13.07
C GLU A 191 8.34 -0.66 -13.43
N ILE A 192 9.08 -1.57 -12.80
CA ILE A 192 10.50 -1.79 -13.05
C ILE A 192 10.65 -3.02 -13.93
N LYS A 193 11.12 -2.81 -15.17
CA LYS A 193 11.41 -3.89 -16.13
C LYS A 193 12.90 -4.09 -16.39
N ASN A 194 13.65 -3.02 -16.64
CA ASN A 194 15.09 -3.05 -16.99
C ASN A 194 15.85 -1.72 -16.73
N PRO A 195 15.77 -1.06 -15.55
CA PRO A 195 16.53 0.17 -15.33
C PRO A 195 17.93 -0.12 -14.77
N SER A 196 18.94 0.59 -15.31
CA SER A 196 20.30 0.62 -14.78
C SER A 196 20.43 1.44 -13.48
N SER A 197 19.49 2.36 -13.23
CA SER A 197 19.39 3.17 -12.02
C SER A 197 17.95 3.63 -11.81
N VAL A 198 17.45 3.53 -10.58
CA VAL A 198 16.13 4.07 -10.20
C VAL A 198 16.25 4.95 -8.97
N GLN A 199 15.49 6.04 -8.98
CA GLN A 199 15.47 7.03 -7.92
C GLN A 199 14.04 7.43 -7.58
N LEU A 200 13.76 7.55 -6.29
CA LEU A 200 12.56 8.15 -5.74
C LEU A 200 12.94 9.47 -5.07
N VAL A 201 12.31 10.57 -5.46
CA VAL A 201 12.58 11.91 -4.94
C VAL A 201 11.34 12.46 -4.26
N ILE A 202 11.49 12.87 -3.01
CA ILE A 202 10.45 13.50 -2.19
C ILE A 202 10.71 15.01 -2.22
N GLU A 203 9.82 15.78 -2.83
CA GLU A 203 9.98 17.23 -3.00
C GLU A 203 8.62 17.92 -3.15
N ASP A 204 8.47 19.11 -2.54
CA ASP A 204 7.30 19.98 -2.68
C ASP A 204 5.94 19.30 -2.46
N GLY A 205 5.85 18.43 -1.45
CA GLY A 205 4.62 17.71 -1.13
C GLY A 205 4.29 16.58 -2.11
N LYS A 206 5.25 16.18 -2.95
CA LYS A 206 5.08 15.19 -4.02
C LYS A 206 6.17 14.13 -3.98
N LEU A 207 5.88 13.03 -4.67
CA LEU A 207 6.77 11.90 -4.84
C LEU A 207 7.03 11.68 -6.33
N PHE A 208 8.31 11.72 -6.73
CA PHE A 208 8.73 11.58 -8.12
C PHE A 208 9.56 10.32 -8.31
N PHE A 209 9.13 9.47 -9.24
CA PHE A 209 9.95 8.37 -9.73
C PHE A 209 10.80 8.83 -10.91
N ARG A 210 12.10 8.52 -10.89
CA ARG A 210 13.07 8.80 -11.95
C ARG A 210 13.79 7.50 -12.30
N ALA A 211 13.77 7.13 -13.57
CA ALA A 211 14.50 5.98 -14.10
C ALA A 211 15.61 6.44 -15.04
N GLY A 212 16.74 5.71 -15.02
CA GLY A 212 17.90 6.02 -15.83
C GLY A 212 18.64 7.28 -15.35
N CYS A 213 19.19 8.04 -16.30
CA CYS A 213 19.96 9.26 -16.06
C CYS A 213 19.11 10.53 -15.92
N ALA A 214 17.76 10.42 -15.90
CA ALA A 214 16.88 11.57 -15.78
C ALA A 214 17.01 12.29 -14.42
N PRO A 215 17.00 13.64 -14.38
CA PRO A 215 16.79 14.56 -15.50
C PRO A 215 18.09 15.01 -16.22
N ASN A 216 19.27 14.55 -15.79
CA ASN A 216 20.56 15.09 -16.24
C ASN A 216 21.38 14.10 -17.08
N CYS A 217 20.72 13.40 -18.00
CA CYS A 217 21.34 13.08 -19.28
C CYS A 217 21.10 14.27 -20.22
#